data_AF-A0A7K6SWN5-F1
#
_entry.id   AF-A0A7K6SWN5-F1
#
_cell.length_a   1.000
_cell.length_b   1.000
_cell.length_c   1.000
_cell.angle_alpha   90.00
_cell.angle_beta   90.00
_cell.angle_gamma   90.00
#
_symmetry.space_group_name_H-M   'P 1'
#
loop_
_entity.id
_entity.type
_entity.pdbx_description
1 polymer ?
#
loop_
_entity_poly.entity_id
_entity_poly.type
_entity_poly.pdbx_seq_one_letter_code
_entity_poly.pdbx_strand_id
1 'polypeptide(L)'
;VHTGERPYLCADCGKRFGRSSSLSCHQRIHAPRKPFACDVCGKSFTQLSSFQSHRRVHTGERPFLCPQCGRMFADPSSFRRHQRAH
;
A
#
# COMPACT_ATOMS: atom_id res chain seq x y z
N VAL A 1 9.47 -8.65 24.24
CA VAL A 1 10.49 -7.65 23.86
C VAL A 1 10.47 -7.48 22.36
N HIS A 2 10.02 -6.33 21.85
CA HIS A 2 10.22 -5.95 20.45
C HIS A 2 11.51 -5.12 20.45
N THR A 3 12.65 -5.69 20.04
CA THR A 3 13.97 -5.05 20.22
C THR A 3 14.14 -3.76 19.43
N GLY A 4 13.16 -3.35 18.61
CA GLY A 4 13.21 -2.10 17.84
C GLY A 4 14.35 -2.05 16.83
N GLU A 5 15.11 -3.14 16.70
CA GLU A 5 16.28 -3.20 15.85
C GLU A 5 15.85 -3.12 14.39
N ARG A 6 16.44 -2.15 13.69
CA ARG A 6 16.23 -1.91 12.26
C ARG A 6 17.57 -2.13 11.56
N PRO A 7 18.01 -3.39 11.37
CA PRO A 7 19.33 -3.68 10.85
C PRO A 7 19.46 -3.34 9.36
N TYR A 8 18.34 -3.25 8.63
CA TYR A 8 18.35 -3.03 7.19
C TYR A 8 18.39 -1.53 6.86
N LEU A 9 19.51 -1.03 6.34
CA LEU A 9 19.72 0.38 5.97
C LEU A 9 19.51 0.62 4.47
N CYS A 10 18.80 1.68 4.12
CA CYS A 10 18.76 2.18 2.75
C CYS A 10 19.98 3.06 2.47
N ALA A 11 20.81 2.67 1.50
CA ALA A 11 22.01 3.41 1.11
C ALA A 11 21.68 4.78 0.49
N ASP A 12 20.56 4.91 -0.21
CA ASP A 12 20.19 6.13 -0.93
C ASP A 12 19.70 7.26 -0.01
N CYS A 13 19.09 6.93 1.15
CA CYS A 13 18.47 7.94 2.03
C CYS A 13 18.67 7.71 3.54
N GLY A 14 19.44 6.70 3.93
CA GLY A 14 19.76 6.41 5.33
C GLY A 14 18.61 5.85 6.17
N LYS A 15 17.42 5.60 5.61
CA LYS A 15 16.29 5.02 6.35
C LYS A 15 16.57 3.57 6.75
N ARG A 16 16.29 3.25 8.02
CA ARG A 16 16.42 1.89 8.56
C ARG A 16 15.09 1.14 8.51
N PHE A 17 15.11 -0.19 8.38
CA PHE A 17 13.94 -1.07 8.36
C PHE A 17 14.20 -2.30 9.23
N GLY A 18 13.14 -2.85 9.83
CA GLY A 18 13.22 -4.09 10.62
C GLY A 18 13.18 -5.37 9.78
N ARG A 19 12.87 -5.27 8.48
CA ARG A 19 12.76 -6.40 7.56
C ARG A 19 13.43 -6.08 6.22
N SER A 20 14.14 -7.06 5.65
CA SER A 20 14.76 -6.96 4.32
C SER A 20 13.72 -6.69 3.23
N SER A 21 12.57 -7.37 3.29
CA SER A 21 11.46 -7.15 2.35
C SER A 21 10.91 -5.73 2.39
N SER A 22 10.88 -5.09 3.57
CA SER A 22 10.49 -3.68 3.71
C SER A 22 11.53 -2.74 3.10
N LEU A 23 12.83 -3.01 3.29
CA LEU A 23 13.91 -2.24 2.65
C LEU A 23 13.86 -2.40 1.12
N SER A 24 13.73 -3.62 0.61
CA SER A 24 13.66 -3.90 -0.83
C SER A 24 12.42 -3.27 -1.47
N CYS A 25 11.28 -3.26 -0.76
CA CYS A 25 10.10 -2.51 -1.17
C CYS A 25 10.35 -1.00 -1.19
N HIS A 26 11.04 -0.49 -0.18
CA HIS A 26 11.40 0.93 -0.09
C HIS A 26 12.35 1.36 -1.20
N GLN A 27 13.37 0.58 -1.55
CA GLN A 27 14.32 0.92 -2.62
C GLN A 27 13.64 1.17 -3.97
N ARG A 28 12.46 0.60 -4.21
CA ARG A 28 11.65 0.90 -5.41
C ARG A 28 11.19 2.36 -5.51
N ILE A 29 11.24 3.15 -4.43
CA ILE A 29 10.95 4.59 -4.50
C ILE A 29 12.12 5.39 -5.10
N HIS A 30 13.35 4.88 -4.96
CA HIS A 30 14.56 5.51 -5.50
C HIS A 30 14.80 5.10 -6.95
N ALA A 31 14.23 3.96 -7.36
CA ALA A 31 14.22 3.57 -8.76
C ALA A 31 13.34 4.54 -9.58
N PRO A 32 13.84 5.09 -10.71
CA PRO A 32 13.09 6.01 -11.56
C PRO A 32 11.89 5.36 -12.26
N ARG A 33 11.76 4.03 -12.18
CA ARG A 33 10.68 3.26 -12.80
C ARG A 33 9.74 2.73 -11.75
N LYS A 34 8.51 3.25 -11.77
CA LYS A 34 7.37 2.66 -11.08
C LYS A 34 6.78 1.59 -12.01
N PRO A 35 6.98 0.28 -11.72
CA PRO A 35 6.64 -0.78 -12.66
C PRO A 35 5.13 -0.93 -12.90
N PHE A 36 4.29 -0.39 -12.01
CA PHE A 36 2.84 -0.50 -12.11
C PHE A 36 2.25 0.86 -12.49
N ALA A 37 2.02 1.09 -13.77
CA ALA A 37 1.37 2.29 -14.29
C ALA A 37 -0.11 2.02 -14.57
N CYS A 38 -0.96 3.00 -14.24
CA CYS A 38 -2.35 3.02 -14.65
C CYS A 38 -2.44 3.54 -16.08
N ASP A 39 -3.03 2.72 -16.94
CA ASP A 39 -3.38 2.98 -18.33
C ASP A 39 -4.47 4.06 -18.47
N VAL A 40 -5.39 4.14 -17.51
CA VAL A 40 -6.50 5.11 -17.55
C VAL A 40 -6.07 6.54 -17.22
N CYS A 41 -5.16 6.74 -16.25
CA CYS A 41 -4.81 8.09 -15.76
C CYS A 41 -3.30 8.37 -15.68
N GLY A 42 -2.46 7.46 -16.17
CA GLY A 42 -1.00 7.60 -16.17
C GLY A 42 -0.33 7.49 -14.80
N LYS A 43 -1.08 7.42 -13.70
CA LYS A 43 -0.51 7.32 -12.34
C LYS A 43 0.27 6.02 -12.18
N SER A 44 1.50 6.13 -11.71
CA SER A 44 2.34 4.95 -11.47
C SER A 44 2.61 4.72 -9.98
N PHE A 45 2.78 3.45 -9.63
CA PHE A 45 2.91 2.93 -8.27
C PHE A 45 4.14 2.01 -8.17
N THR A 46 4.75 2.00 -6.98
CA THR A 46 5.90 1.14 -6.67
C THR A 46 5.49 -0.25 -6.18
N GLN A 47 4.24 -0.41 -5.74
CA GLN A 47 3.69 -1.64 -5.17
C GLN A 47 2.44 -2.09 -5.93
N LEU A 48 2.34 -3.41 -6.19
CA LEU A 48 1.22 -4.02 -6.89
C LEU A 48 -0.10 -3.86 -6.14
N SER A 49 -0.10 -4.03 -4.82
CA SER A 49 -1.30 -3.89 -3.97
C SER A 49 -1.89 -2.48 -4.02
N SER A 50 -1.03 -1.46 -4.02
CA SER A 50 -1.42 -0.05 -4.19
C SER A 50 -2.00 0.20 -5.58
N PHE A 51 -1.38 -0.35 -6.63
CA PHE A 51 -1.89 -0.26 -8.00
C PHE A 51 -3.26 -0.93 -8.16
N GLN A 52 -3.43 -2.15 -7.66
CA GLN A 52 -4.71 -2.87 -7.72
C GLN A 52 -5.82 -2.13 -6.97
N SER A 53 -5.52 -1.62 -5.77
CA SER A 53 -6.48 -0.81 -5.01
C SER A 53 -6.84 0.48 -5.75
N HIS A 54 -5.86 1.12 -6.40
CA HIS A 54 -6.11 2.30 -7.23
C HIS A 54 -7.01 1.98 -8.44
N ARG A 55 -6.81 0.83 -9.10
CA ARG A 55 -7.61 0.44 -10.28
C ARG A 55 -9.10 0.35 -9.96
N ARG A 56 -9.46 -0.01 -8.73
CA ARG A 56 -10.85 -0.04 -8.26
C ARG A 56 -11.53 1.33 -8.22
N VAL A 57 -10.76 2.42 -8.18
CA VAL A 57 -11.30 3.78 -8.28
C VAL A 57 -11.91 4.03 -9.66
N HIS A 58 -11.33 3.44 -10.71
CA HIS A 58 -11.84 3.59 -12.07
C HIS A 58 -13.00 2.63 -12.36
N THR A 59 -12.98 1.42 -11.80
CA THR A 59 -14.06 0.44 -12.00
C THR A 59 -15.25 0.64 -11.06
N GLY A 60 -15.08 1.43 -10.00
CA GLY A 60 -16.09 1.58 -8.95
C GLY A 60 -16.29 0.34 -8.07
N GLU A 61 -15.41 -0.66 -8.18
CA GLU A 61 -15.52 -1.92 -7.44
C GLU A 61 -15.29 -1.69 -5.94
N ARG A 62 -16.25 -2.12 -5.10
CA ARG A 62 -16.18 -1.96 -3.64
C ARG A 62 -16.38 -3.30 -2.92
N PRO A 63 -15.39 -4.21 -2.97
CA PRO A 63 -15.57 -5.59 -2.53
C PRO A 63 -15.72 -5.74 -1.01
N PHE A 64 -15.43 -4.71 -0.22
CA PHE A 64 -15.48 -4.79 1.24
C PHE A 64 -16.79 -4.20 1.78
N LEU A 65 -17.74 -5.07 2.11
CA LEU A 65 -19.00 -4.72 2.76
C LEU A 65 -18.84 -4.69 4.28
N CYS A 66 -19.30 -3.62 4.93
CA CYS A 66 -19.49 -3.60 6.38
C CYS A 66 -20.82 -4.28 6.75
N PRO A 67 -20.81 -5.40 7.49
CA PRO A 67 -22.04 -6.10 7.85
C PRO A 67 -22.89 -5.34 8.88
N GLN A 68 -22.29 -4.41 9.65
CA GLN A 68 -23.01 -3.66 10.69
C GLN A 68 -23.83 -2.50 10.12
N CYS A 69 -23.35 -1.83 9.08
CA CYS A 69 -24.02 -0.63 8.52
C CYS A 69 -24.24 -0.66 7.00
N GLY A 70 -23.87 -1.76 6.33
CA GLY A 70 -24.04 -1.94 4.88
C GLY A 70 -23.08 -1.12 4.01
N ARG A 71 -22.19 -0.32 4.60
CA ARG A 71 -21.29 0.56 3.83
C ARG A 71 -20.21 -0.25 3.11
N MET A 72 -20.02 0.02 1.82
CA MET A 72 -19.02 -0.65 0.97
C MET A 72 -17.75 0.18 0.82
N PHE A 73 -16.59 -0.48 0.69
CA PHE A 73 -15.28 0.16 0.55
C PHE A 73 -14.48 -0.47 -0.59
N ALA A 74 -13.69 0.35 -1.28
CA ALA A 74 -12.82 -0.09 -2.38
C ALA A 74 -11.47 -0.65 -1.88
N ASP A 75 -10.99 -0.18 -0.72
CA ASP A 75 -9.71 -0.55 -0.16
C ASP A 75 -9.83 -1.20 1.24
N PRO A 76 -9.00 -2.21 1.54
CA PRO A 76 -9.10 -2.97 2.78
C PRO A 76 -8.67 -2.17 4.00
N SER A 77 -7.77 -1.18 3.83
CA SER A 77 -7.26 -0.36 4.92
C SER A 77 -8.35 0.57 5.48
N SER A 78 -9.09 1.26 4.60
CA SER A 78 -10.22 2.09 4.96
C SER A 78 -11.35 1.26 5.56
N PHE A 79 -11.66 0.09 4.99
CA PHE A 79 -12.62 -0.84 5.58
C PHE A 79 -12.26 -1.22 7.02
N ARG A 80 -11.03 -1.69 7.26
CA ARG A 80 -10.55 -2.05 8.61
C ARG A 80 -10.52 -0.89 9.58
N ARG A 81 -10.25 0.34 9.10
CA ARG A 81 -10.30 1.54 9.93
C ARG A 81 -11.75 1.88 10.31
N HIS A 82 -12.66 1.80 9.34
CA HIS A 82 -14.08 2.02 9.56
C HIS A 82 -14.66 1.00 10.54
N GLN A 83 -14.36 -0.28 10.35
CA GLN A 83 -14.87 -1.35 11.22
C GLN A 83 -14.41 -1.20 12.68
N ARG A 84 -13.22 -0.62 12.92
CA ARG A 84 -12.71 -0.34 14.27
C ARG A 84 -13.36 0.87 14.94
N ALA A 85 -14.09 1.70 14.19
CA ALA A 85 -14.73 2.91 14.69
C ALA A 85 -16.22 2.69 15.01
N HIS A 86 -16.77 1.52 14.68
CA HIS A 86 -17.99 1.01 15.31
C HIS A 86 -17.66 0.48 16.69
#